data_AF-A0A918DLZ8-F1
#
_entry.id   AF-A0A918DLZ8-F1
#
_cell.length_a   1.000
_cell.length_b   1.000
_cell.length_c   1.000
_cell.angle_alpha   90.00
_cell.angle_beta   90.00
_cell.angle_gamma   90.00
#
_symmetry.space_group_name_H-M   'P 1'
#
loop_
_entity.id
_entity.type
_entity.pdbx_description
1 polymer ?
#
loop_
_entity_poly.entity_id
_entity_poly.type
_entity_poly.pdbx_seq_one_letter_code
_entity_poly.pdbx_strand_id
1 'polypeptide(L)' 'MHYVLIYHLSEDYLARRPMYRDAHIQQANAATMQGALLAGGALSDPTD' A
#
# COMPACT_ATOMS: atom_id res chain seq x y z
N MET A 1 15.11 -2.95 13.11
CA MET A 1 14.15 -1.97 13.66
C MET A 1 12.95 -1.93 12.72
N HIS A 2 11.72 -1.99 13.23
CA HIS A 2 10.51 -2.01 12.40
C HIS A 2 9.63 -0.81 12.75
N TYR A 3 8.87 -0.36 11.78
CA TYR A 3 7.93 0.75 11.91
C TYR A 3 6.57 0.31 11.40
N VAL A 4 5.52 0.84 12.01
CA VAL A 4 4.15 0.72 11.50
C VAL A 4 3.79 2.03 10.83
N LEU A 5 3.43 1.95 9.56
CA LEU A 5 3.02 3.11 8.77
C LEU A 5 1.51 3.10 8.63
N ILE A 6 0.87 4.21 9.02
CA ILE A 6 -0.57 4.43 8.87
C ILE A 6 -0.74 5.66 8.00
N TYR A 7 -1.54 5.54 6.94
CA TYR A 7 -1.75 6.60 5.97
C TYR A 7 -3.17 7.16 6.08
N HIS A 8 -3.28 8.48 6.00
CA HIS A 8 -4.54 9.15 5.72
C HIS A 8 -4.63 9.41 4.23
N LEU A 9 -5.74 8.97 3.62
CA LEU A 9 -5.95 9.05 2.19
C LEU A 9 -6.53 10.42 1.81
N SER A 10 -6.15 10.94 0.65
CA SER A 10 -6.79 12.13 0.07
C SER A 10 -8.21 11.80 -0.41
N GLU A 11 -9.05 12.83 -0.54
CA GLU A 11 -10.45 12.68 -0.97
C GLU A 11 -10.59 12.02 -2.36
N ASP A 12 -9.61 12.23 -3.25
CA ASP A 12 -9.57 11.70 -4.62
C ASP A 12 -8.85 10.34 -4.72
N TYR A 13 -8.40 9.77 -3.60
CA TYR A 13 -7.55 8.58 -3.61
C TYR A 13 -8.18 7.40 -4.35
N LEU A 14 -9.45 7.09 -4.09
CA LEU A 14 -10.11 5.94 -4.71
C LEU A 14 -10.23 6.09 -6.24
N ALA A 15 -10.45 7.32 -6.72
CA ALA A 15 -10.51 7.59 -8.17
C ALA A 15 -9.14 7.45 -8.84
N ARG A 16 -8.06 7.75 -8.12
CA ARG A 16 -6.68 7.71 -8.63
C ARG A 16 -5.98 6.38 -8.40
N ARG A 17 -6.43 5.58 -7.42
CA ARG A 17 -5.87 4.28 -7.05
C ARG A 17 -5.62 3.38 -8.27
N PRO A 18 -6.54 3.21 -9.24
CA PRO A 18 -6.29 2.36 -10.40
C PRO A 18 -5.07 2.79 -11.23
N MET A 19 -4.80 4.10 -11.31
CA MET A 19 -3.67 4.65 -12.08
C MET A 19 -2.30 4.24 -11.50
N TYR A 20 -2.24 3.93 -10.21
CA TYR A 20 -1.00 3.63 -9.49
C TYR A 20 -0.94 2.22 -8.91
N ARG A 21 -2.03 1.45 -8.99
CA ARG A 21 -2.19 0.18 -8.28
C ARG A 21 -1.14 -0.86 -8.68
N ASP A 22 -0.89 -0.99 -9.98
CA ASP A 22 0.08 -1.98 -10.47
C ASP A 22 1.49 -1.66 -10.00
N ALA A 23 1.91 -0.39 -10.12
CA ALA A 23 3.20 0.07 -9.64
C ALA A 23 3.35 -0.09 -8.11
N HIS A 24 2.29 0.23 -7.36
CA HIS A 24 2.25 0.04 -5.91
C HIS A 24 2.44 -1.43 -5.52
N ILE A 25 1.72 -2.36 -6.16
CA ILE A 25 1.83 -3.80 -5.90
C ILE A 25 3.22 -4.31 -6.25
N GLN A 26 3.80 -3.89 -7.38
CA GLN A 26 5.17 -4.25 -7.76
C GLN A 26 6.19 -3.83 -6.70
N GLN A 27 6.08 -2.60 -6.19
CA GLN A 27 6.96 -2.10 -5.13
C GLN A 27 6.77 -2.87 -3.81
N ALA A 28 5.52 -3.12 -3.40
CA ALA A 28 5.23 -3.88 -2.20
C ALA A 28 5.79 -5.31 -2.29
N ASN A 29 5.62 -5.98 -3.43
CA ASN A 29 6.18 -7.33 -3.66
C ASN A 29 7.71 -7.33 -3.58
N ALA A 30 8.38 -6.36 -4.22
CA ALA A 30 9.83 -6.25 -4.17
C ALA A 30 10.33 -6.00 -2.73
N ALA A 31 9.66 -5.13 -1.98
CA ALA A 31 10.00 -4.85 -0.58
C ALA A 31 9.81 -6.07 0.32
N THR A 32 8.76 -6.87 0.08
CA THR A 32 8.53 -8.14 0.78
C THR A 32 9.63 -9.15 0.48
N MET A 33 10.02 -9.31 -0.78
CA MET A 33 11.11 -10.21 -1.18
C MET A 33 12.46 -9.84 -0.54
N GLN A 34 12.69 -8.54 -0.30
CA GLN A 34 13.90 -8.04 0.35
C GLN A 34 13.83 -8.10 1.89
N GLY A 35 12.71 -8.54 2.47
CA GLY A 35 12.47 -8.56 3.91
C GLY A 35 12.26 -7.18 4.54
N ALA A 36 12.08 -6.13 3.72
CA ALA A 36 11.86 -4.75 4.17
C ALA A 36 10.39 -4.48 4.51
N LEU A 37 9.46 -5.21 3.89
CA LEU A 37 8.03 -5.17 4.20
C LEU A 37 7.60 -6.49 4.85
N LEU A 38 7.19 -6.43 6.12
CA LEU A 38 6.73 -7.62 6.86
C LEU A 38 5.23 -7.87 6.70
N ALA A 39 4.44 -6.80 6.63
CA ALA A 39 2.99 -6.86 6.45
C ALA A 39 2.49 -5.51 5.90
N GLY A 40 1.37 -5.53 5.18
CA GLY A 40 0.72 -4.34 4.66
C GLY A 40 -0.64 -4.67 4.06
N GLY A 41 -1.55 -3.69 4.04
CA GLY A 41 -2.90 -3.86 3.53
C GLY A 41 -3.72 -2.59 3.70
N ALA A 42 -4.92 -2.60 3.11
CA ALA A 42 -5.90 -1.54 3.33
C ALA A 42 -6.43 -1.61 4.79
N LEU A 43 -6.41 -0.47 5.48
CA LEU A 43 -6.84 -0.38 6.89
C LEU A 43 -8.35 -0.26 7.03
N SER A 44 -9.04 0.21 5.99
CA SER A 44 -10.46 0.56 6.01
C SER A 44 -11.10 0.28 4.67
N ASP A 45 -12.42 0.10 4.69
CA ASP A 45 -13.20 -0.10 3.48
C ASP A 45 -13.18 1.13 2.55
N PRO A 46 -13.16 0.90 1.21
CA PRO A 46 -13.17 -0.41 0.56
C PRO A 46 -11.77 -1.07 0.58
N THR A 47 -11.68 -2.23 1.23
CA THR A 47 -10.59 -3.17 0.99
C THR A 47 -10.98 -3.95 -0.26
N ASP A 48 -10.38 -3.56 -1.38
CA ASP A 48 -10.31 -4.34 -2.63
C ASP A 48 -11.61 -5.04 -3.08
#